data_AF-A0A086AIN2-F1
#
_entry.id   AF-A0A086AIN2-F1
#
_cell.length_a   1.000
_cell.length_b   1.000
_cell.length_c   1.000
_cell.angle_alpha   90.00
_cell.angle_beta   90.00
_cell.angle_gamma   90.00
#
_symmetry.space_group_name_H-M   'P 1'
#
loop_
_entity.id
_entity.type
_entity.pdbx_description
1 polymer ?
#
loop_
_entity_poly.entity_id
_entity_poly.type
_entity_poly.pdbx_seq_one_letter_code
_entity_poly.pdbx_strand_id
1 'polypeptide(L)'
;MATEHLNTKIEKMDLIEALSIINKFKNLDIRETFKTLEKLDTVVSDYDFENIFSASKIIKEASAQIDEIVHATGIMIAQKKWLEENEKLQYLSLGAGNHKEKFDLETNLRIAEFKFGRWNDKSSNGLRRRGYFSNYIGLLTSEDPRRKYFVVEDKESFLKFIKGKADWRNVLSKNPTGLKKLEFFLIEKGKENLTSVGQIYSAFEESVIIISYKEIMP
;
A
#
# COMPACT_ATOMS: atom_id res chain seq x y z
N MET A 1 -13.89 55.69 -16.75
CA MET A 1 -14.10 55.36 -15.32
C MET A 1 -15.24 54.37 -15.25
N ALA A 2 -15.19 53.18 -14.68
CA ALA A 2 -14.13 52.39 -14.08
C ALA A 2 -14.76 51.00 -13.90
N THR A 3 -14.25 49.97 -14.54
CA THR A 3 -14.53 48.55 -14.22
C THR A 3 -13.44 47.69 -14.86
N GLU A 4 -12.19 48.04 -14.56
CA GLU A 4 -11.05 47.14 -14.71
C GLU A 4 -10.53 46.88 -13.30
N HIS A 5 -10.17 45.62 -13.05
CA HIS A 5 -9.52 45.10 -11.85
C HIS A 5 -10.40 44.79 -10.63
N LEU A 6 -11.16 43.70 -10.74
CA LEU A 6 -11.22 42.73 -9.64
C LEU A 6 -11.17 41.31 -10.20
N ASN A 7 -10.10 41.03 -10.95
CA ASN A 7 -9.66 39.67 -11.20
C ASN A 7 -8.70 39.34 -10.06
N THR A 8 -9.24 38.97 -8.90
CA THR A 8 -8.45 38.44 -7.79
C THR A 8 -7.87 37.11 -8.25
N LYS A 9 -6.60 37.14 -8.68
CA LYS A 9 -5.72 35.97 -8.68
C LYS A 9 -5.78 35.38 -7.26
N ILE A 10 -6.59 34.36 -7.05
CA ILE A 10 -6.27 33.36 -6.05
C ILE A 10 -5.04 32.66 -6.64
N GLU A 11 -3.85 33.06 -6.21
CA GLU A 11 -2.65 32.31 -6.56
C GLU A 11 -2.84 30.90 -6.02
N LYS A 12 -2.96 29.95 -6.95
CA LYS A 12 -3.14 28.55 -6.63
C LYS A 12 -1.81 28.07 -6.04
N MET A 13 -1.79 27.79 -4.73
CA MET A 13 -0.63 27.24 -4.02
C MET A 13 -0.03 26.08 -4.82
N ASP A 14 1.27 26.16 -5.12
CA ASP A 14 1.96 25.12 -5.87
C ASP A 14 2.54 24.03 -4.95
N LEU A 15 3.11 22.98 -5.54
CA LEU A 15 3.64 21.85 -4.78
C LEU A 15 4.84 22.22 -3.90
N ILE A 16 5.69 23.16 -4.35
CA ILE A 16 6.89 23.60 -3.63
C ILE A 16 6.48 24.42 -2.41
N GLU A 17 5.53 25.32 -2.59
CA GLU A 17 4.93 26.11 -1.51
C GLU A 17 4.25 25.21 -0.47
N ALA A 18 3.42 24.27 -0.93
CA ALA A 18 2.76 23.30 -0.05
C ALA A 18 3.79 22.47 0.74
N LEU A 19 4.86 22.00 0.09
CA LEU A 19 5.96 21.29 0.77
C LEU A 19 6.63 22.16 1.84
N SER A 20 6.88 23.43 1.55
CA SER A 20 7.47 24.35 2.51
C SER A 20 6.57 24.55 3.73
N ILE A 21 5.26 24.71 3.54
CA ILE A 21 4.28 24.88 4.64
C ILE A 21 4.26 23.64 5.53
N ILE A 22 4.18 22.44 4.95
CA ILE A 22 4.16 21.18 5.72
C ILE A 22 5.48 20.93 6.45
N ASN A 23 6.62 21.29 5.85
CA ASN A 23 7.92 21.15 6.50
C ASN A 23 8.08 22.07 7.71
N LYS A 24 7.56 23.31 7.64
CA LYS A 24 7.52 24.21 8.79
C LYS A 24 6.60 23.68 9.88
N PHE A 25 5.39 23.24 9.51
CA PHE A 25 4.40 22.74 10.46
C PHE A 25 4.90 21.55 11.27
N LYS A 26 5.52 20.55 10.62
CA LYS A 26 5.94 19.33 11.32
C LYS A 26 7.13 19.54 12.28
N ASN A 27 7.81 20.69 12.23
CA ASN A 27 8.99 21.03 13.05
C ASN A 27 9.89 19.82 13.37
N LEU A 28 10.37 19.12 12.32
CA LEU A 28 11.11 17.84 12.34
C LEU A 28 10.29 16.57 12.70
N ASP A 29 9.36 16.61 13.68
CA ASP A 29 8.46 15.49 14.03
C ASP A 29 7.01 15.94 14.26
N ILE A 30 6.10 15.39 13.44
CA ILE A 30 4.67 15.67 13.50
C ILE A 30 4.03 15.26 14.84
N ARG A 31 4.56 14.26 15.54
CA ARG A 31 4.01 13.80 16.82
C ARG A 31 4.28 14.77 17.94
N GLU A 32 5.49 15.33 17.98
CA GLU A 32 5.83 16.35 18.97
C GLU A 32 5.06 17.64 18.69
N THR A 33 4.84 17.96 17.41
CA THR A 33 3.93 19.04 16.99
C THR A 33 2.53 18.81 17.53
N PHE A 34 1.94 17.63 17.33
CA PHE A 34 0.60 17.32 17.84
C PHE A 34 0.52 17.31 19.36
N LYS A 35 1.48 16.74 20.07
CA LYS A 35 1.52 16.80 21.55
C LYS A 35 1.55 18.24 22.07
N THR A 36 2.21 19.14 21.35
CA THR A 36 2.24 20.57 21.71
C THR A 36 0.87 21.20 21.49
N LEU A 37 0.23 20.93 20.35
CA LEU A 37 -1.13 21.41 20.06
C LEU A 37 -2.18 20.87 21.04
N GLU A 38 -2.07 19.60 21.45
CA GLU A 38 -2.98 18.94 22.40
C GLU A 38 -2.93 19.58 23.80
N LYS A 39 -1.82 20.22 24.18
CA LYS A 39 -1.69 20.93 25.46
C LYS A 39 -2.45 22.26 25.49
N LEU A 40 -2.92 22.75 24.34
CA LEU A 40 -3.68 24.01 24.21
C LEU A 40 -2.96 25.23 24.84
N ASP A 41 -1.62 25.22 24.92
CA ASP A 41 -0.84 26.39 25.33
C ASP A 41 -1.04 27.54 24.32
N THR A 42 -0.82 28.79 24.74
CA THR A 42 -1.03 30.02 23.95
C THR A 42 -0.29 30.09 22.60
N VAL A 43 0.59 29.12 22.31
CA VAL A 43 1.32 28.91 21.04
C VAL A 43 0.38 28.55 19.87
N VAL A 44 -0.91 28.25 20.12
CA VAL A 44 -1.90 27.98 19.06
C VAL A 44 -2.17 29.21 18.16
N SER A 45 -1.81 30.43 18.56
CA SER A 45 -2.09 31.66 17.80
C SER A 45 -1.27 31.83 16.51
N ASP A 46 -0.17 31.12 16.35
CA ASP A 46 0.81 31.41 15.28
C ASP A 46 0.69 30.47 14.06
N TYR A 47 -0.17 29.44 14.14
CA TYR A 47 -0.38 28.51 13.04
C TYR A 47 -1.56 28.92 12.16
N ASP A 48 -1.28 29.09 10.87
CA ASP A 48 -2.30 29.24 9.85
C ASP A 48 -2.82 27.85 9.43
N PHE A 49 -3.80 27.33 10.18
CA PHE A 49 -4.37 26.01 9.96
C PHE A 49 -5.09 25.86 8.61
N GLU A 50 -5.64 26.93 8.05
CA GLU A 50 -6.30 26.91 6.73
C GLU A 50 -5.28 26.66 5.63
N ASN A 51 -4.15 27.37 5.67
CA ASN A 51 -3.05 27.14 4.73
C ASN A 51 -2.39 25.78 4.94
N ILE A 52 -2.20 25.33 6.18
CA ILE A 52 -1.66 23.98 6.47
C ILE A 52 -2.57 22.89 5.93
N PHE A 53 -3.90 23.02 6.09
CA PHE A 53 -4.86 22.06 5.58
C PHE A 53 -4.85 22.00 4.05
N SER A 54 -4.85 23.16 3.39
CA SER A 54 -4.79 23.27 1.93
C SER A 54 -3.50 22.66 1.36
N ALA A 55 -2.35 23.02 1.95
CA ALA A 55 -1.07 22.42 1.62
C ALA A 55 -1.08 20.89 1.81
N SER A 56 -1.65 20.41 2.92
CA SER A 56 -1.74 18.98 3.22
C SER A 56 -2.55 18.22 2.16
N LYS A 57 -3.65 18.80 1.66
CA LYS A 57 -4.45 18.20 0.58
C LYS A 57 -3.68 18.10 -0.73
N ILE A 58 -2.99 19.16 -1.13
CA ILE A 58 -2.17 19.18 -2.36
C ILE A 58 -1.10 18.08 -2.29
N ILE A 59 -0.36 18.01 -1.17
CA ILE A 59 0.65 16.97 -0.97
C ILE A 59 0.03 15.57 -0.97
N LYS A 60 -1.12 15.39 -0.32
CA LYS A 60 -1.82 14.11 -0.27
C LYS A 60 -2.27 13.63 -1.66
N GLU A 61 -2.81 14.54 -2.48
CA GLU A 61 -3.23 14.24 -3.86
C GLU A 61 -2.02 13.87 -4.73
N ALA A 62 -0.94 14.65 -4.67
CA ALA A 62 0.30 14.33 -5.37
C ALA A 62 0.90 12.99 -4.91
N SER A 63 0.90 12.71 -3.59
CA SER A 63 1.41 11.46 -3.04
C SER A 63 0.61 10.25 -3.54
N ALA A 64 -0.71 10.37 -3.67
CA ALA A 64 -1.55 9.30 -4.20
C ALA A 64 -1.20 8.96 -5.66
N GLN A 65 -0.94 9.99 -6.49
CA GLN A 65 -0.49 9.77 -7.87
C GLN A 65 0.91 9.15 -7.93
N ILE A 66 1.83 9.59 -7.05
CA ILE A 66 3.16 9.00 -6.94
C ILE A 66 3.09 7.52 -6.54
N ASP A 67 2.20 7.15 -5.61
CA ASP A 67 2.01 5.75 -5.22
C ASP A 67 1.57 4.89 -6.41
N GLU A 68 0.67 5.38 -7.26
CA GLU A 68 0.25 4.70 -8.50
C GLU A 68 1.41 4.58 -9.51
N ILE A 69 2.17 5.67 -9.71
CA ILE A 69 3.34 5.67 -10.61
C ILE A 69 4.42 4.70 -10.14
N VAL A 70 4.74 4.70 -8.84
CA VAL A 70 5.72 3.77 -8.24
C VAL A 70 5.26 2.33 -8.46
N HIS A 71 3.97 2.04 -8.28
CA HIS A 71 3.43 0.72 -8.51
C HIS A 71 3.52 0.28 -9.96
N ALA A 72 3.03 1.10 -10.90
CA ALA A 72 3.06 0.81 -12.33
C ALA A 72 4.50 0.63 -12.84
N THR A 73 5.39 1.55 -12.48
CA THR A 73 6.79 1.51 -12.94
C THR A 73 7.55 0.34 -12.34
N GLY A 74 7.30 -0.01 -11.07
CA GLY A 74 7.88 -1.21 -10.45
C GLY A 74 7.49 -2.50 -11.18
N ILE A 75 6.22 -2.63 -11.58
CA ILE A 75 5.72 -3.76 -12.37
C ILE A 75 6.38 -3.80 -13.75
N MET A 76 6.44 -2.66 -14.44
CA MET A 76 7.06 -2.56 -15.77
C MET A 76 8.53 -2.98 -15.76
N ILE A 77 9.26 -2.62 -14.72
CA ILE A 77 10.67 -3.02 -14.61
C ILE A 77 10.79 -4.51 -14.30
N ALA A 78 9.95 -5.03 -13.39
CA ALA A 78 9.91 -6.47 -13.09
C ALA A 78 9.61 -7.30 -14.34
N GLN A 79 8.59 -6.91 -15.12
CA GLN A 79 8.21 -7.59 -16.35
C GLN A 79 9.37 -7.71 -17.34
N LYS A 80 10.24 -6.70 -17.44
CA LYS A 80 11.37 -6.72 -18.38
C LYS A 80 12.49 -7.67 -17.96
N LYS A 81 12.66 -7.89 -16.66
CA LYS A 81 13.87 -8.54 -16.09
C LYS A 81 13.61 -9.91 -15.46
N TRP A 82 12.39 -10.17 -15.01
CA TRP A 82 12.05 -11.33 -14.19
C TRP A 82 11.50 -12.52 -14.97
N LEU A 83 11.06 -12.30 -16.21
CA LEU A 83 10.50 -13.36 -17.05
C LEU A 83 11.59 -14.34 -17.49
N GLU A 84 11.24 -15.63 -17.47
CA GLU A 84 12.08 -16.69 -18.03
C GLU A 84 12.07 -16.62 -19.58
N GLU A 85 13.06 -17.24 -20.25
CA GLU A 85 13.22 -17.16 -21.72
C GLU A 85 11.97 -17.58 -22.52
N ASN A 86 11.19 -18.53 -22.00
CA ASN A 86 9.96 -19.03 -22.61
C ASN A 86 8.67 -18.51 -21.94
N GLU A 87 8.80 -17.56 -21.03
CA GLU A 87 7.67 -16.98 -20.32
C GLU A 87 7.11 -15.78 -21.07
N LYS A 88 5.83 -15.90 -21.44
CA LYS A 88 5.10 -14.89 -22.19
C LYS A 88 4.17 -14.14 -21.26
N LEU A 89 4.34 -12.83 -21.25
CA LEU A 89 3.40 -11.91 -20.62
C LEU A 89 2.02 -12.04 -21.27
N GLN A 90 0.99 -12.23 -20.45
CA GLN A 90 -0.39 -12.28 -20.88
C GLN A 90 -1.13 -11.00 -20.47
N TYR A 91 -0.82 -10.47 -19.29
CA TYR A 91 -1.53 -9.32 -18.74
C TYR A 91 -0.69 -8.55 -17.69
N LEU A 92 -0.91 -7.22 -17.62
CA LEU A 92 -0.41 -6.32 -16.58
C LEU A 92 -1.50 -5.38 -16.09
N SER A 93 -1.64 -5.24 -14.78
CA SER A 93 -2.45 -4.20 -14.14
C SER A 93 -1.53 -3.03 -13.74
N LEU A 94 -1.68 -1.88 -14.38
CA LEU A 94 -0.81 -0.71 -14.13
C LEU A 94 -1.51 0.43 -13.38
N GLY A 95 -2.80 0.30 -13.07
CA GLY A 95 -3.54 1.35 -12.37
C GLY A 95 -4.91 0.87 -11.91
N ALA A 96 -5.48 1.56 -10.93
CA ALA A 96 -6.82 1.25 -10.45
C ALA A 96 -7.87 1.67 -11.49
N GLY A 97 -8.77 0.76 -11.86
CA GLY A 97 -10.10 1.19 -12.28
C GLY A 97 -10.75 0.60 -13.53
N ASN A 98 -10.22 -0.41 -14.23
CA ASN A 98 -10.98 -0.98 -15.37
C ASN A 98 -10.59 -2.40 -15.82
N HIS A 99 -10.31 -3.31 -14.90
CA HIS A 99 -9.71 -4.60 -15.29
C HIS A 99 -10.56 -5.80 -14.87
N LYS A 100 -10.81 -6.70 -15.83
CA LYS A 100 -11.49 -8.00 -15.65
C LYS A 100 -10.58 -9.04 -14.98
N GLU A 101 -9.27 -8.81 -15.04
CA GLU A 101 -8.23 -9.74 -14.59
C GLU A 101 -7.86 -9.54 -13.12
N LYS A 102 -7.30 -10.58 -12.50
CA LYS A 102 -7.29 -10.74 -11.03
C LYS A 102 -5.98 -10.31 -10.36
N PHE A 103 -4.87 -10.25 -11.09
CA PHE A 103 -3.53 -10.02 -10.53
C PHE A 103 -2.76 -8.93 -11.27
N ASP A 104 -1.72 -8.40 -10.60
CA ASP A 104 -0.89 -7.31 -11.14
C ASP A 104 -0.09 -7.73 -12.37
N LEU A 105 0.38 -8.98 -12.39
CA LEU A 105 1.08 -9.58 -13.52
C LEU A 105 0.59 -11.01 -13.72
N GLU A 106 0.27 -11.34 -14.96
CA GLU A 106 -0.08 -12.69 -15.37
C GLU A 106 0.72 -13.08 -16.61
N THR A 107 1.27 -14.29 -16.57
CA THR A 107 2.01 -14.92 -17.66
C THR A 107 1.47 -16.31 -17.92
N ASN A 108 1.99 -17.00 -18.94
CA ASN A 108 1.70 -18.42 -19.11
C ASN A 108 2.22 -19.31 -17.96
N LEU A 109 3.11 -18.84 -17.09
CA LEU A 109 3.74 -19.65 -16.04
C LEU A 109 3.46 -19.19 -14.60
N ARG A 110 3.07 -17.92 -14.39
CA ARG A 110 2.89 -17.36 -13.05
C ARG A 110 1.83 -16.26 -13.00
N ILE A 111 1.33 -16.06 -11.78
CA ILE A 111 0.57 -14.89 -11.36
C ILE A 111 1.30 -14.20 -10.21
N ALA A 112 1.28 -12.87 -10.20
CA ALA A 112 1.96 -12.11 -9.17
C ALA A 112 1.20 -10.86 -8.71
N GLU A 113 1.39 -10.53 -7.44
CA GLU A 113 0.96 -9.29 -6.80
C GLU A 113 2.18 -8.54 -6.27
N PHE A 114 2.17 -7.22 -6.41
CA PHE A 114 3.30 -6.37 -6.05
C PHE A 114 2.95 -5.39 -4.93
N LYS A 115 3.86 -5.24 -3.97
CA LYS A 115 3.80 -4.18 -2.95
C LYS A 115 5.12 -3.47 -2.78
N PHE A 116 5.11 -2.17 -3.06
CA PHE A 116 6.27 -1.26 -2.97
C PHE A 116 6.20 -0.33 -1.76
N GLY A 117 5.50 -0.73 -0.70
CA GLY A 117 5.31 0.11 0.48
C GLY A 117 6.27 -0.27 1.59
N ARG A 118 7.22 0.59 1.94
CA ARG A 118 8.10 0.37 3.12
C ARG A 118 7.35 0.46 4.43
N TRP A 119 7.75 -0.37 5.40
CA TRP A 119 7.16 -0.36 6.73
C TRP A 119 7.69 0.83 7.53
N ASN A 120 6.85 1.35 8.43
CA ASN A 120 7.25 2.46 9.30
C ASN A 120 7.73 1.90 10.64
N ASP A 121 8.96 2.19 11.02
CA ASP A 121 9.53 1.73 12.30
C ASP A 121 8.96 2.49 13.51
N LYS A 122 8.54 3.73 13.28
CA LYS A 122 8.07 4.65 14.33
C LYS A 122 6.57 4.55 14.55
N SER A 123 5.77 4.15 13.55
CA SER A 123 4.29 4.20 13.57
C SER A 123 3.60 2.86 13.35
N SER A 124 2.30 2.81 13.67
CA SER A 124 1.52 1.59 13.49
C SER A 124 1.35 1.27 12.00
N ASN A 125 1.63 0.03 11.62
CA ASN A 125 1.55 -0.44 10.24
C ASN A 125 0.17 -1.05 9.90
N GLY A 126 -0.91 -0.62 10.56
CA GLY A 126 -2.22 -1.28 10.48
C GLY A 126 -2.82 -1.35 9.07
N LEU A 127 -2.83 -0.23 8.35
CA LEU A 127 -3.31 -0.17 6.95
C LEU A 127 -2.42 -1.02 6.02
N ARG A 128 -1.10 -0.95 6.21
CA ARG A 128 -0.12 -1.71 5.43
C ARG A 128 -0.27 -3.21 5.63
N ARG A 129 -0.34 -3.69 6.88
CA ARG A 129 -0.59 -5.09 7.22
C ARG A 129 -1.85 -5.63 6.54
N ARG A 130 -2.94 -4.85 6.57
CA ARG A 130 -4.21 -5.21 5.92
C ARG A 130 -4.06 -5.33 4.40
N GLY A 131 -3.46 -4.33 3.76
CA GLY A 131 -3.26 -4.34 2.30
C GLY A 131 -2.38 -5.49 1.85
N TYR A 132 -1.24 -5.68 2.50
CA TYR A 132 -0.32 -6.79 2.20
C TYR A 132 -0.98 -8.16 2.41
N PHE A 133 -1.64 -8.35 3.55
CA PHE A 133 -2.32 -9.62 3.83
C PHE A 133 -3.46 -9.88 2.83
N SER A 134 -4.21 -8.84 2.45
CA SER A 134 -5.28 -8.97 1.46
C SER A 134 -4.79 -9.51 0.11
N ASN A 135 -3.68 -8.99 -0.43
CA ASN A 135 -3.15 -9.48 -1.71
C ASN A 135 -2.52 -10.87 -1.59
N TYR A 136 -1.82 -11.15 -0.47
CA TYR A 136 -1.35 -12.50 -0.18
C TYR A 136 -2.50 -13.52 -0.14
N ILE A 137 -3.60 -13.20 0.52
CA ILE A 137 -4.80 -14.05 0.56
C ILE A 137 -5.45 -14.17 -0.83
N GLY A 138 -5.45 -13.09 -1.62
CA GLY A 138 -5.90 -13.13 -3.01
C GLY A 138 -5.16 -14.20 -3.83
N LEU A 139 -3.84 -14.28 -3.70
CA LEU A 139 -3.03 -15.32 -4.34
C LEU A 139 -3.28 -16.70 -3.74
N LEU A 140 -3.26 -16.81 -2.40
CA LEU A 140 -3.41 -18.08 -1.68
C LEU A 140 -4.74 -18.77 -2.02
N THR A 141 -5.82 -18.01 -2.06
CA THR A 141 -7.18 -18.50 -2.28
C THR A 141 -7.54 -18.61 -3.76
N SER A 142 -6.63 -18.27 -4.67
CA SER A 142 -6.85 -18.40 -6.10
C SER A 142 -6.79 -19.86 -6.54
N GLU A 143 -7.77 -20.29 -7.34
CA GLU A 143 -7.78 -21.60 -8.00
C GLU A 143 -6.81 -21.69 -9.19
N ASP A 144 -6.09 -20.60 -9.50
CA ASP A 144 -5.13 -20.58 -10.58
C ASP A 144 -4.01 -21.63 -10.37
N PRO A 145 -3.76 -22.51 -11.36
CA PRO A 145 -2.75 -23.55 -11.24
C PRO A 145 -1.31 -23.04 -11.46
N ARG A 146 -1.14 -21.81 -11.95
CA ARG A 146 0.17 -21.20 -12.18
C ARG A 146 0.88 -20.92 -10.85
N ARG A 147 2.20 -20.74 -10.92
CA ARG A 147 3.01 -20.34 -9.74
C ARG A 147 2.52 -19.00 -9.21
N LYS A 148 2.32 -18.89 -7.90
CA LYS A 148 1.85 -17.68 -7.23
C LYS A 148 3.01 -16.95 -6.56
N TYR A 149 3.18 -15.68 -6.87
CA TYR A 149 4.25 -14.87 -6.30
C TYR A 149 3.70 -13.62 -5.61
N PHE A 150 4.13 -13.40 -4.38
CA PHE A 150 3.93 -12.14 -3.71
C PHE A 150 5.26 -11.38 -3.63
N VAL A 151 5.40 -10.37 -4.48
CA VAL A 151 6.62 -9.57 -4.62
C VAL A 151 6.52 -8.34 -3.73
N VAL A 152 7.45 -8.21 -2.79
CA VAL A 152 7.41 -7.17 -1.77
C VAL A 152 8.73 -6.39 -1.72
N GLU A 153 8.69 -5.05 -1.60
CA GLU A 153 9.92 -4.27 -1.45
C GLU A 153 10.62 -4.60 -0.12
N ASP A 154 9.86 -4.64 0.97
CA ASP A 154 10.35 -4.91 2.33
C ASP A 154 9.91 -6.30 2.80
N LYS A 155 10.66 -7.32 2.33
CA LYS A 155 10.41 -8.74 2.61
C LYS A 155 10.55 -9.07 4.08
N GLU A 156 11.55 -8.55 4.76
CA GLU A 156 11.84 -8.85 6.17
C GLU A 156 10.69 -8.42 7.07
N SER A 157 10.21 -7.18 6.92
CA SER A 157 9.10 -6.67 7.71
C SER A 157 7.80 -7.43 7.41
N PHE A 158 7.54 -7.79 6.15
CA PHE A 158 6.38 -8.60 5.81
C PHE A 158 6.47 -10.00 6.42
N LEU A 159 7.63 -10.67 6.35
CA LEU A 159 7.83 -11.98 6.95
C LEU A 159 7.65 -11.96 8.48
N LYS A 160 8.17 -10.92 9.16
CA LYS A 160 7.94 -10.72 10.59
C LYS A 160 6.45 -10.59 10.93
N PHE A 161 5.68 -9.92 10.08
CA PHE A 161 4.24 -9.80 10.26
C PHE A 161 3.50 -11.10 9.97
N ILE A 162 3.73 -11.71 8.82
CA ILE A 162 2.96 -12.88 8.35
C ILE A 162 3.24 -14.11 9.21
N LYS A 163 4.42 -14.21 9.83
CA LYS A 163 4.77 -15.24 10.84
C LYS A 163 4.31 -14.88 12.26
N GLY A 164 3.65 -13.75 12.43
CA GLY A 164 3.21 -13.23 13.72
C GLY A 164 1.89 -13.83 14.23
N LYS A 165 1.49 -13.38 15.42
CA LYS A 165 0.26 -13.84 16.12
C LYS A 165 -0.95 -12.95 15.89
N ALA A 166 -0.91 -12.05 14.90
CA ALA A 166 -2.03 -11.17 14.63
C ALA A 166 -3.26 -12.00 14.22
N ASP A 167 -4.41 -11.72 14.83
CA ASP A 167 -5.67 -12.36 14.46
C ASP A 167 -6.07 -11.94 13.03
N TRP A 168 -6.28 -12.92 12.16
CA TRP A 168 -6.49 -12.65 10.74
C TRP A 168 -7.84 -11.98 10.46
N ARG A 169 -8.87 -12.25 11.28
CA ARG A 169 -10.19 -11.61 11.16
C ARG A 169 -10.09 -10.14 11.51
N ASN A 170 -9.32 -9.79 12.55
CA ASN A 170 -9.02 -8.42 12.92
C ASN A 170 -8.22 -7.69 11.83
N VAL A 171 -7.23 -8.35 11.22
CA VAL A 171 -6.47 -7.78 10.09
C VAL A 171 -7.41 -7.51 8.91
N LEU A 172 -8.31 -8.44 8.57
CA LEU A 172 -9.25 -8.32 7.44
C LEU A 172 -10.59 -7.63 7.80
N SER A 173 -10.75 -7.10 9.01
CA SER A 173 -12.01 -6.50 9.50
C SER A 173 -12.64 -5.43 8.58
N LYS A 174 -11.80 -4.68 7.86
CA LYS A 174 -12.23 -3.65 6.88
C LYS A 174 -12.16 -4.13 5.43
N ASN A 175 -12.03 -5.43 5.20
CA ASN A 175 -12.08 -6.09 3.89
C ASN A 175 -13.04 -7.30 3.97
N PRO A 176 -14.37 -7.07 3.88
CA PRO A 176 -15.37 -8.13 4.01
C PRO A 176 -15.22 -9.23 2.95
N THR A 177 -14.85 -8.88 1.72
CA THR A 177 -14.66 -9.84 0.63
C THR A 177 -13.47 -10.76 0.90
N GLY A 178 -12.32 -10.20 1.29
CA GLY A 178 -11.14 -10.99 1.65
C GLY A 178 -11.38 -11.87 2.87
N LEU A 179 -12.11 -11.36 3.88
CA LEU A 179 -12.49 -12.12 5.06
C LEU A 179 -13.30 -13.36 4.69
N LYS A 180 -14.38 -13.19 3.91
CA LYS A 180 -15.22 -14.31 3.45
C LYS A 180 -14.43 -15.31 2.61
N LYS A 181 -13.63 -14.83 1.66
CA LYS A 181 -12.80 -15.69 0.79
C LYS A 181 -11.87 -16.59 1.61
N LEU A 182 -11.17 -16.02 2.58
CA LEU A 182 -10.28 -16.79 3.44
C LEU A 182 -11.06 -17.77 4.32
N GLU A 183 -12.19 -17.36 4.88
CA GLU A 183 -13.02 -18.23 5.71
C GLU A 183 -13.49 -19.47 4.94
N PHE A 184 -14.04 -19.29 3.73
CA PHE A 184 -14.43 -20.40 2.87
C PHE A 184 -13.25 -21.29 2.50
N PHE A 185 -12.12 -20.70 2.10
CA PHE A 185 -10.91 -21.46 1.79
C PHE A 185 -10.44 -22.30 2.97
N LEU A 186 -10.47 -21.77 4.19
CA LEU A 186 -10.07 -22.53 5.38
C LEU A 186 -11.04 -23.69 5.68
N ILE A 187 -12.34 -23.50 5.47
CA ILE A 187 -13.36 -24.56 5.60
C ILE A 187 -13.08 -25.67 4.57
N GLU A 188 -12.89 -25.31 3.31
CA GLU A 188 -12.62 -26.29 2.24
C GLU A 188 -11.33 -27.10 2.47
N LYS A 189 -10.36 -26.53 3.20
CA LYS A 189 -9.12 -27.20 3.56
C LYS A 189 -9.17 -27.91 4.92
N GLY A 190 -10.29 -27.86 5.66
CA GLY A 190 -10.42 -28.42 7.01
C GLY A 190 -9.46 -27.77 8.01
N LYS A 191 -9.30 -26.44 7.91
CA LYS A 191 -8.36 -25.61 8.70
C LYS A 191 -9.09 -24.44 9.40
N GLU A 192 -10.36 -24.61 9.76
CA GLU A 192 -11.17 -23.55 10.39
C GLU A 192 -10.63 -23.12 11.75
N ASN A 193 -9.83 -23.99 12.38
CA ASN A 193 -9.21 -23.77 13.68
C ASN A 193 -8.03 -22.77 13.66
N LEU A 194 -7.57 -22.33 12.47
CA LEU A 194 -6.50 -21.34 12.37
C LEU A 194 -7.03 -19.93 12.67
N THR A 195 -6.40 -19.24 13.63
CA THR A 195 -6.86 -17.94 14.14
C THR A 195 -5.88 -16.80 13.86
N SER A 196 -4.59 -17.10 13.70
CA SER A 196 -3.55 -16.11 13.43
C SER A 196 -3.02 -16.16 12.00
N VAL A 197 -2.50 -15.03 11.53
CA VAL A 197 -1.80 -14.93 10.22
C VAL A 197 -0.63 -15.91 10.12
N GLY A 198 0.11 -16.12 11.23
CA GLY A 198 1.23 -17.06 11.31
C GLY A 198 0.80 -18.51 11.11
N GLN A 199 -0.30 -18.93 11.73
CA GLN A 199 -0.83 -20.27 11.53
C GLN A 199 -1.27 -20.51 10.09
N ILE A 200 -1.93 -19.52 9.47
CA ILE A 200 -2.31 -19.60 8.05
C ILE A 200 -1.06 -19.72 7.18
N TYR A 201 -0.07 -18.87 7.40
CA TYR A 201 1.17 -18.90 6.63
C TYR A 201 1.87 -20.26 6.74
N SER A 202 2.07 -20.77 7.95
CA SER A 202 2.72 -22.07 8.16
C SER A 202 1.92 -23.24 7.57
N ALA A 203 0.59 -23.18 7.57
CA ALA A 203 -0.24 -24.24 6.99
C ALA A 203 -0.19 -24.30 5.46
N PHE A 204 0.20 -23.20 4.81
CA PHE A 204 0.17 -23.06 3.34
C PHE A 204 1.47 -22.44 2.78
N GLU A 205 2.60 -22.61 3.45
CA GLU A 205 3.86 -21.89 3.16
C GLU A 205 4.33 -22.08 1.71
N GLU A 206 4.07 -23.24 1.13
CA GLU A 206 4.47 -23.57 -0.25
C GLU A 206 3.47 -23.07 -1.32
N SER A 207 2.31 -22.53 -0.92
CA SER A 207 1.25 -22.14 -1.87
C SER A 207 1.50 -20.81 -2.56
N VAL A 208 2.28 -19.91 -1.92
CA VAL A 208 2.59 -18.57 -2.44
C VAL A 208 4.05 -18.25 -2.14
N ILE A 209 4.84 -18.03 -3.18
CA ILE A 209 6.26 -17.72 -3.08
C ILE A 209 6.43 -16.24 -2.77
N ILE A 210 7.04 -15.91 -1.63
CA ILE A 210 7.32 -14.53 -1.22
C ILE A 210 8.76 -14.17 -1.60
N ILE A 211 8.94 -13.15 -2.44
CA ILE A 211 10.26 -12.67 -2.87
C ILE A 211 10.39 -11.16 -2.66
N SER A 212 11.61 -10.70 -2.39
CA SER A 212 11.91 -9.28 -2.37
C SER A 212 11.92 -8.77 -3.81
N TYR A 213 11.41 -7.56 -4.02
CA TYR A 213 11.59 -6.86 -5.29
C TYR A 213 13.07 -6.73 -5.66
N LYS A 214 13.97 -6.63 -4.68
CA LYS A 214 15.42 -6.61 -4.90
C LYS A 214 16.00 -7.94 -5.40
N GLU A 215 15.32 -9.06 -5.20
CA GLU A 215 15.79 -10.37 -5.72
C GLU A 215 15.54 -10.50 -7.23
N ILE A 216 14.60 -9.72 -7.77
CA ILE A 216 14.25 -9.72 -9.20
C ILE A 216 14.79 -8.48 -9.93
N MET A 217 15.55 -7.67 -9.21
CA MET A 217 16.16 -6.43 -9.68
C MET A 217 17.67 -6.49 -9.47
N PRO A 218 18.49 -6.09 -10.44
CA PRO A 218 19.93 -5.94 -10.25
C PRO A 218 20.27 -4.81 -9.28
#